data_AF-A0A9N9AHA0-F1
#
_entry.id   AF-A0A9N9AHA0-F1
#
_cell.length_a   1.000
_cell.length_b   1.000
_cell.length_c   1.000
_cell.angle_alpha   90.00
_cell.angle_beta   90.00
_cell.angle_gamma   90.00
#
_symmetry.space_group_name_H-M   'P 1'
#
loop_
_entity.id
_entity.type
_entity.pdbx_description
1 polymer ?
#
loop_
_entity_poly.entity_id
_entity_poly.type
_entity_poly.pdbx_seq_one_letter_code
_entity_poly.pdbx_strand_id
1 'polypeptide(L)'
;MGNDLLQGYHSSDKLATVQTTRNMQSESNPSMGDTATTREDGEQVRSAESVDSQRTPDGIETQLPETSGSNGSQTLPKEYEEATFEKNAEFMENIRKETAEKSPLVCLSESIDMLYEEYRHGSEVYRQKIMKLKEKHGKIRRCRGDGNCFYRAFGFAWFEQLMNSKDQNLGQNALTALASTKPLLDSVGYQSLVYEDFYEVFEQQLKSAAEGGLDDDRLLSIFQTDEISNQLVLYLRFVTAGYLKKHRESYEPFLEFDFGMDQFCNKYVEAMDVEADHIHVIALTKALKVPVEIAYMSGSNAMEQVNFHEFYPETEPTKEYDSLKPLVLLYRPGHYDILYRDE
;
A
#
# COMPACT_ATOMS: atom_id res chain seq x y z
N MET A 1 9.59 32.77 -72.03
CA MET A 1 10.60 32.83 -70.95
C MET A 1 9.94 32.16 -69.77
N GLY A 2 10.07 30.87 -69.51
CA GLY A 2 11.23 29.97 -69.38
C GLY A 2 10.75 29.01 -68.28
N ASN A 3 10.66 27.70 -68.55
CA ASN A 3 11.65 26.71 -68.11
C ASN A 3 11.76 26.62 -66.57
N ASP A 4 11.82 25.49 -65.91
CA ASP A 4 11.79 24.07 -66.26
C ASP A 4 12.11 23.32 -64.94
N LEU A 5 11.83 22.01 -64.91
CA LEU A 5 12.69 20.96 -64.33
C LEU A 5 12.74 20.61 -62.81
N LEU A 6 12.61 19.28 -62.65
CA LEU A 6 13.20 18.31 -61.68
C LEU A 6 12.33 17.89 -60.48
N GLN A 7 11.70 16.69 -60.48
CA GLN A 7 12.29 15.34 -60.27
C GLN A 7 13.22 15.31 -59.04
N GLY A 8 13.01 14.52 -57.97
CA GLY A 8 12.58 13.12 -57.90
C GLY A 8 13.82 12.27 -57.59
N TYR A 9 13.93 11.68 -56.40
CA TYR A 9 14.82 10.55 -56.12
C TYR A 9 14.25 9.64 -55.03
N HIS A 10 13.95 8.41 -55.44
CA HIS A 10 13.85 7.22 -54.62
C HIS A 10 15.26 6.75 -54.18
N SER A 11 15.37 6.19 -52.98
CA SER A 11 16.16 4.97 -52.78
C SER A 11 15.70 4.21 -51.54
N SER A 12 15.56 2.91 -51.76
CA SER A 12 15.13 1.85 -50.87
C SER A 12 16.32 1.11 -50.24
N ASP A 13 15.97 0.27 -49.27
CA ASP A 13 16.70 -0.91 -48.76
C ASP A 13 17.90 -0.70 -47.81
N LYS A 14 17.75 -1.21 -46.57
CA LYS A 14 18.25 -2.56 -46.24
C LYS A 14 17.81 -3.03 -44.85
N LEU A 15 17.29 -4.27 -44.82
CA LEU A 15 17.13 -5.11 -43.64
C LEU A 15 18.48 -5.38 -42.97
N ALA A 16 18.47 -5.49 -41.64
CA ALA A 16 19.41 -6.32 -40.89
C ALA A 16 18.72 -6.96 -39.68
N THR A 17 18.29 -8.19 -39.90
CA THR A 17 17.95 -9.19 -38.88
C THR A 17 19.18 -9.51 -38.03
N VAL A 18 19.07 -9.48 -36.70
CA VAL A 18 20.00 -10.21 -35.83
C VAL A 18 19.17 -11.03 -34.84
N GLN A 19 19.09 -12.33 -35.13
CA GLN A 19 18.81 -13.38 -34.16
C GLN A 19 20.09 -13.64 -33.36
N THR A 20 19.99 -13.78 -32.04
CA THR A 20 20.99 -14.53 -31.26
C THR A 20 20.30 -15.22 -30.06
N THR A 21 19.97 -16.48 -30.29
CA THR A 21 20.09 -17.67 -29.41
C THR A 21 20.14 -17.50 -27.89
N ARG A 22 19.08 -18.05 -27.26
CA ARG A 22 19.04 -19.00 -26.12
C ARG A 22 20.40 -19.39 -25.49
N ASN A 23 20.47 -19.28 -24.16
CA ASN A 23 20.96 -20.40 -23.35
C ASN A 23 20.31 -20.40 -21.95
N MET A 24 19.45 -21.39 -21.73
CA MET A 24 19.07 -21.89 -20.42
C MET A 24 20.17 -22.84 -19.96
N GLN A 25 20.76 -22.62 -18.79
CA GLN A 25 21.40 -23.69 -18.04
C GLN A 25 21.00 -23.60 -16.58
N SER A 26 20.19 -24.58 -16.22
CA SER A 26 19.99 -25.15 -14.90
C SER A 26 21.32 -25.61 -14.30
N GLU A 27 21.61 -25.23 -13.06
CA GLU A 27 22.52 -26.04 -12.24
C GLU A 27 21.90 -26.35 -10.87
N SER A 28 21.88 -27.66 -10.68
CA SER A 28 21.46 -28.53 -9.61
C SER A 28 22.13 -28.28 -8.25
N ASN A 29 21.35 -28.52 -7.19
CA ASN A 29 21.79 -29.01 -5.88
C ASN A 29 22.87 -30.09 -5.98
N PRO A 30 23.74 -30.18 -4.96
CA PRO A 30 24.19 -31.46 -4.46
C PRO A 30 23.68 -31.75 -3.06
N SER A 31 23.19 -32.98 -2.97
CA SER A 31 22.80 -33.76 -1.81
C SER A 31 23.94 -33.97 -0.80
N MET A 32 23.49 -34.23 0.44
CA MET A 32 24.09 -34.93 1.57
C MET A 32 25.39 -35.72 1.34
N GLY A 33 26.27 -35.64 2.35
CA GLY A 33 27.28 -36.64 2.67
C GLY A 33 27.27 -36.94 4.17
N ASP A 34 27.07 -38.21 4.49
CA ASP A 34 27.09 -38.86 5.81
C ASP A 34 28.36 -38.59 6.65
N THR A 35 28.26 -38.60 7.98
CA THR A 35 28.71 -39.75 8.81
C THR A 35 28.60 -39.50 10.32
N ALA A 36 28.18 -40.57 11.01
CA ALA A 36 28.09 -40.79 12.45
C ALA A 36 29.40 -40.46 13.20
N THR A 37 29.46 -40.27 14.52
CA THR A 37 29.18 -41.28 15.56
C THR A 37 29.50 -40.65 16.93
N THR A 38 28.67 -40.86 17.96
CA THR A 38 29.02 -41.56 19.22
C THR A 38 28.09 -41.22 20.40
N ARG A 39 27.48 -42.29 20.92
CA ARG A 39 27.26 -42.67 22.33
C ARG A 39 26.49 -41.72 23.26
N GLU A 40 25.37 -42.22 23.79
CA GLU A 40 25.29 -42.61 25.21
C GLU A 40 24.11 -43.58 25.44
N ASP A 41 24.40 -44.68 26.13
CA ASP A 41 23.48 -45.68 26.66
C ASP A 41 22.80 -45.16 27.94
N GLY A 42 21.59 -45.65 28.26
CA GLY A 42 21.07 -45.51 29.62
C GLY A 42 19.56 -45.65 29.81
N GLU A 43 19.08 -46.88 29.85
CA GLU A 43 17.77 -47.30 30.38
C GLU A 43 17.37 -46.60 31.71
N GLN A 44 16.08 -46.27 31.87
CA GLN A 44 15.19 -47.01 32.77
C GLN A 44 13.75 -46.48 32.79
N VAL A 45 12.84 -47.42 32.51
CA VAL A 45 11.40 -47.39 32.77
C VAL A 45 11.14 -47.43 34.28
N ARG A 46 10.17 -46.66 34.78
CA ARG A 46 9.27 -47.07 35.87
C ARG A 46 8.02 -46.19 35.95
N SER A 47 6.90 -46.89 36.02
CA SER A 47 5.51 -46.46 36.07
C SER A 47 4.96 -46.52 37.51
N ALA A 48 3.77 -45.93 37.68
CA ALA A 48 2.87 -45.91 38.85
C ALA A 48 3.24 -44.83 39.89
N GLU A 49 2.32 -44.11 40.55
CA GLU A 49 0.97 -44.47 40.99
C GLU A 49 0.00 -43.27 41.00
N SER A 50 -1.29 -43.63 40.88
CA SER A 50 -2.49 -42.85 41.08
C SER A 50 -2.74 -42.43 42.53
N VAL A 51 -3.20 -41.20 42.79
CA VAL A 51 -3.93 -40.86 44.02
C VAL A 51 -5.14 -39.99 43.70
N ASP A 52 -6.28 -40.50 44.15
CA ASP A 52 -7.64 -39.98 44.15
C ASP A 52 -7.79 -38.74 45.06
N SER A 53 -8.64 -37.79 44.67
CA SER A 53 -9.13 -36.72 45.55
C SER A 53 -10.48 -36.21 45.03
N GLN A 54 -11.55 -36.76 45.59
CA GLN A 54 -12.90 -36.23 45.49
C GLN A 54 -13.14 -35.04 46.44
N ARG A 55 -13.99 -34.12 45.94
CA ARG A 55 -15.02 -33.29 46.61
C ARG A 55 -14.82 -31.78 46.56
N THR A 56 -15.68 -31.14 45.77
CA THR A 56 -16.32 -29.85 46.06
C THR A 56 -17.85 -30.03 45.99
N PRO A 57 -18.65 -29.35 46.84
CA PRO A 57 -20.11 -29.44 46.83
C PRO A 57 -20.79 -28.33 45.98
N ASP A 58 -21.98 -28.67 45.46
CA ASP A 58 -23.20 -27.89 45.13
C ASP A 58 -23.04 -26.39 44.81
N GLY A 59 -23.59 -25.80 43.75
CA GLY A 59 -24.64 -26.21 42.82
C GLY A 59 -25.43 -24.95 42.43
N ILE A 60 -25.37 -24.53 41.15
CA ILE A 60 -26.43 -23.76 40.48
C ILE A 60 -26.51 -24.30 39.05
N GLU A 61 -27.66 -24.89 38.76
CA GLU A 61 -28.02 -25.66 37.59
C GLU A 61 -28.58 -24.71 36.52
N THR A 62 -27.92 -24.61 35.37
CA THR A 62 -28.52 -24.05 34.15
C THR A 62 -28.60 -25.18 33.12
N GLN A 63 -29.80 -25.69 32.91
CA GLN A 63 -30.10 -26.82 32.02
C GLN A 63 -29.68 -26.51 30.58
N LEU A 64 -28.77 -27.33 30.05
CA LEU A 64 -28.56 -27.50 28.61
C LEU A 64 -29.30 -28.77 28.18
N PRO A 65 -30.01 -28.79 27.04
CA PRO A 65 -30.74 -29.97 26.61
C PRO A 65 -29.76 -31.07 26.17
N GLU A 66 -29.91 -32.26 26.77
CA GLU A 66 -29.18 -33.47 26.37
C GLU A 66 -29.62 -33.93 24.98
N THR A 67 -28.67 -34.05 24.05
CA THR A 67 -28.81 -34.89 22.87
C THR A 67 -27.79 -36.01 22.92
N SER A 68 -28.29 -37.22 23.21
CA SER A 68 -27.61 -38.51 23.09
C SER A 68 -26.99 -38.70 21.69
N GLY A 69 -25.77 -39.25 21.67
CA GLY A 69 -24.82 -39.06 20.58
C GLY A 69 -25.00 -39.89 19.31
N SER A 70 -24.31 -39.40 18.27
CA SER A 70 -23.74 -40.18 17.17
C SER A 70 -22.52 -39.42 16.64
N ASN A 71 -21.38 -40.10 16.51
CA ASN A 71 -20.20 -39.58 15.82
C ASN A 71 -20.58 -39.11 14.42
N GLY A 72 -20.61 -37.80 14.23
CA GLY A 72 -20.74 -37.14 12.94
C GLY A 72 -20.04 -35.80 13.05
N SER A 73 -19.00 -35.59 12.24
CA SER A 73 -18.39 -34.28 12.03
C SER A 73 -19.50 -33.36 11.51
N GLN A 74 -20.17 -32.63 12.39
CA GLN A 74 -21.15 -31.61 12.00
C GLN A 74 -20.35 -30.43 11.45
N THR A 75 -20.07 -30.47 10.15
CA THR A 75 -19.77 -29.27 9.39
C THR A 75 -20.99 -28.37 9.50
N LEU A 76 -20.82 -27.18 10.10
CA LEU A 76 -21.82 -26.13 10.02
C LEU A 76 -22.16 -25.93 8.53
N PRO A 77 -23.44 -25.71 8.16
CA PRO A 77 -23.76 -25.48 6.76
C PRO A 77 -22.98 -24.24 6.29
N LYS A 78 -22.35 -24.29 5.11
CA LYS A 78 -21.49 -23.22 4.59
C LYS A 78 -22.13 -21.83 4.65
N GLU A 79 -23.45 -21.74 4.43
CA GLU A 79 -24.21 -20.49 4.58
C GLU A 79 -24.17 -19.90 6.00
N TYR A 80 -24.13 -20.73 7.06
CA TYR A 80 -24.01 -20.26 8.44
C TYR A 80 -22.57 -19.86 8.78
N GLU A 81 -21.55 -20.52 8.21
CA GLU A 81 -20.14 -20.11 8.38
C GLU A 81 -19.85 -18.81 7.63
N GLU A 82 -20.28 -18.68 6.38
CA GLU A 82 -20.14 -17.46 5.56
C GLU A 82 -20.91 -16.28 6.17
N ALA A 83 -22.17 -16.47 6.56
CA ALA A 83 -22.95 -15.40 7.19
C ALA A 83 -22.41 -14.97 8.57
N THR A 84 -21.70 -15.87 9.27
CA THR A 84 -21.02 -15.52 10.54
C THR A 84 -19.70 -14.81 10.27
N PHE A 85 -18.96 -15.22 9.23
CA PHE A 85 -17.72 -14.56 8.82
C PHE A 85 -17.97 -13.13 8.32
N GLU A 86 -18.98 -12.94 7.47
CA GLU A 86 -19.35 -11.63 6.92
C GLU A 86 -19.81 -10.67 8.02
N LYS A 87 -20.70 -11.13 8.92
CA LYS A 87 -21.10 -10.32 10.09
C LYS A 87 -19.95 -9.98 11.02
N ASN A 88 -19.00 -10.90 11.22
CA ASN A 88 -17.81 -10.63 12.01
C ASN A 88 -16.89 -9.62 11.32
N ALA A 89 -16.74 -9.69 10.01
CA ALA A 89 -15.97 -8.72 9.22
C ALA A 89 -16.62 -7.33 9.28
N GLU A 90 -17.94 -7.23 9.07
CA GLU A 90 -18.70 -5.98 9.20
C GLU A 90 -18.59 -5.39 10.61
N PHE A 91 -18.68 -6.22 11.65
CA PHE A 91 -18.53 -5.76 13.03
C PHE A 91 -17.12 -5.21 13.31
N MET A 92 -16.08 -5.90 12.85
CA MET A 92 -14.69 -5.45 12.98
C MET A 92 -14.43 -4.16 12.20
N GLU A 93 -15.00 -4.03 11.01
CA GLU A 93 -14.95 -2.82 10.19
C GLU A 93 -15.61 -1.63 10.90
N ASN A 94 -16.78 -1.84 11.50
CA ASN A 94 -17.50 -0.80 12.25
C ASN A 94 -16.70 -0.32 13.47
N ILE A 95 -16.07 -1.23 14.22
CA ILE A 95 -15.18 -0.86 15.34
C ILE A 95 -13.99 -0.04 14.86
N ARG A 96 -13.37 -0.43 13.73
CA ARG A 96 -12.26 0.32 13.14
C ARG A 96 -12.69 1.73 12.77
N LYS A 97 -13.84 1.89 12.09
CA LYS A 97 -14.39 3.20 11.72
C LYS A 97 -14.67 4.08 12.94
N GLU A 98 -15.35 3.55 13.95
CA GLU A 98 -15.67 4.31 15.17
C GLU A 98 -14.40 4.72 15.95
N THR A 99 -13.37 3.90 15.91
CA THR A 99 -12.07 4.22 16.54
C THR A 99 -11.31 5.25 15.70
N ALA A 100 -11.38 5.15 14.38
CA ALA A 100 -10.73 6.04 13.43
C ALA A 100 -11.30 7.47 13.49
N GLU A 101 -12.62 7.63 13.65
CA GLU A 101 -13.29 8.94 13.79
C GLU A 101 -12.77 9.76 14.99
N LYS A 102 -12.26 9.09 16.02
CA LYS A 102 -11.69 9.74 17.21
C LYS A 102 -10.28 10.31 16.98
N SER A 103 -9.60 9.88 15.91
CA SER A 103 -8.29 10.39 15.50
C SER A 103 -8.45 11.47 14.43
N PRO A 104 -7.61 12.52 14.40
CA PRO A 104 -7.51 13.41 13.24
C PRO A 104 -7.22 12.63 11.95
N LEU A 105 -7.61 13.19 10.81
CA LEU A 105 -7.34 12.62 9.48
C LEU A 105 -5.85 12.42 9.21
N VAL A 106 -5.05 13.41 9.61
CA VAL A 106 -3.58 13.34 9.66
C VAL A 106 -3.14 13.90 11.01
N CYS A 107 -2.30 13.18 11.73
CA CYS A 107 -1.80 13.58 13.05
C CYS A 107 -0.59 14.53 12.95
N LEU A 108 -0.18 15.06 14.10
CA LEU A 108 1.17 15.62 14.24
C LEU A 108 2.21 14.51 14.04
N SER A 109 3.41 14.88 13.57
CA SER A 109 4.52 13.93 13.58
C SER A 109 4.96 13.64 15.03
N GLU A 110 5.33 12.40 15.29
CA GLU A 110 5.79 11.94 16.59
C GLU A 110 7.05 11.09 16.44
N SER A 111 7.74 10.84 17.55
CA SER A 111 8.88 9.94 17.57
C SER A 111 8.44 8.52 17.21
N ILE A 112 9.25 7.81 16.43
CA ILE A 112 9.04 6.39 16.12
C ILE A 112 9.00 5.51 17.38
N ASP A 113 9.50 6.00 18.53
CA ASP A 113 9.35 5.33 19.82
C ASP A 113 7.89 5.12 20.22
N MET A 114 6.99 6.01 19.82
CA MET A 114 5.55 5.85 20.06
C MET A 114 4.98 4.63 19.32
N LEU A 115 5.52 4.33 18.13
CA LEU A 115 5.17 3.11 17.40
C LEU A 115 5.73 1.87 18.12
N TYR A 116 6.94 1.95 18.67
CA TYR A 116 7.51 0.83 19.47
C TYR A 116 6.65 0.51 20.70
N GLU A 117 6.23 1.53 21.44
CA GLU A 117 5.40 1.38 22.64
C GLU A 117 4.03 0.77 22.34
N GLU A 118 3.46 1.04 21.16
CA GLU A 118 2.20 0.41 20.71
C GLU A 118 2.28 -1.13 20.69
N TYR A 119 3.45 -1.67 20.37
CA TYR A 119 3.69 -3.12 20.35
C TYR A 119 4.31 -3.67 21.64
N ARG A 120 4.45 -2.86 22.71
CA ARG A 120 5.10 -3.26 23.98
C ARG A 120 4.50 -4.53 24.59
N HIS A 121 3.18 -4.67 24.54
CA HIS A 121 2.45 -5.83 25.03
C HIS A 121 1.98 -6.75 23.89
N GLY A 122 2.39 -6.45 22.66
CA GLY A 122 2.00 -7.16 21.45
C GLY A 122 3.12 -8.06 20.94
N SER A 123 3.48 -7.88 19.68
CA SER A 123 4.43 -8.76 18.99
C SER A 123 5.86 -8.25 19.10
N GLU A 124 6.74 -9.08 19.67
CA GLU A 124 8.19 -8.82 19.76
C GLU A 124 8.82 -8.65 18.37
N VAL A 125 8.29 -9.33 17.36
CA VAL A 125 8.77 -9.27 15.97
C VAL A 125 8.60 -7.85 15.41
N TYR A 126 7.45 -7.23 15.65
CA TYR A 126 7.20 -5.85 15.27
C TYR A 126 8.14 -4.90 16.02
N ARG A 127 8.33 -5.10 17.32
CA ARG A 127 9.27 -4.30 18.13
C ARG A 127 10.70 -4.36 17.61
N GLN A 128 11.20 -5.54 17.25
CA GLN A 128 12.53 -5.72 16.67
C GLN A 128 12.66 -4.99 15.33
N LYS A 129 11.65 -5.12 14.46
CA LYS A 129 11.60 -4.40 13.19
C LYS A 129 11.58 -2.88 13.38
N ILE A 130 10.83 -2.37 14.35
CA ILE A 130 10.78 -0.94 14.66
C ILE A 130 12.11 -0.44 15.21
N MET A 131 12.77 -1.23 16.08
CA MET A 131 14.11 -0.89 16.57
C MET A 131 15.14 -0.77 15.44
N LYS A 132 15.05 -1.65 14.43
CA LYS A 132 15.86 -1.54 13.21
C LYS A 132 15.45 -0.36 12.33
N LEU A 133 14.15 -0.11 12.18
CA LEU A 133 13.64 1.01 11.40
C LEU A 133 14.10 2.35 11.96
N LYS A 134 14.13 2.47 13.29
CA LYS A 134 14.58 3.63 14.06
C LYS A 134 16.04 4.02 13.80
N GLU A 135 16.88 3.11 13.32
CA GLU A 135 18.28 3.42 12.98
C GLU A 135 18.41 4.45 11.84
N LYS A 136 17.37 4.59 11.00
CA LYS A 136 17.35 5.53 9.85
C LYS A 136 16.10 6.41 9.78
N HIS A 137 15.13 6.21 10.68
CA HIS A 137 13.85 6.90 10.67
C HIS A 137 13.42 7.25 12.09
N GLY A 138 13.61 8.51 12.50
CA GLY A 138 13.32 8.95 13.87
C GLY A 138 11.87 9.37 14.10
N LYS A 139 11.09 9.62 13.05
CA LYS A 139 9.72 10.15 13.14
C LYS A 139 8.73 9.40 12.26
N ILE A 140 7.47 9.39 12.70
CA ILE A 140 6.30 8.89 11.98
C ILE A 140 5.18 9.94 12.07
N ARG A 141 4.33 10.03 11.04
CA ARG A 141 3.09 10.79 11.10
C ARG A 141 1.93 9.88 10.74
N ARG A 142 0.99 9.73 11.68
CA ARG A 142 -0.14 8.83 11.52
C ARG A 142 -1.22 9.41 10.62
N CYS A 143 -1.84 8.55 9.82
CA CYS A 143 -3.07 8.87 9.10
C CYS A 143 -4.26 8.14 9.75
N ARG A 144 -5.47 8.64 9.55
CA ARG A 144 -6.69 7.94 9.98
C ARG A 144 -6.85 6.65 9.16
N GLY A 145 -7.17 5.54 9.82
CA GLY A 145 -7.50 4.27 9.17
C GLY A 145 -8.94 4.23 8.66
N ASP A 146 -9.26 5.09 7.69
CA ASP A 146 -10.59 5.29 7.11
C ASP A 146 -10.71 4.73 5.67
N GLY A 147 -9.79 3.85 5.26
CA GLY A 147 -9.68 3.39 3.87
C GLY A 147 -9.05 4.40 2.90
N ASN A 148 -8.85 5.66 3.30
CA ASN A 148 -8.21 6.70 2.48
C ASN A 148 -6.75 6.95 2.85
N CYS A 149 -6.23 6.25 3.87
CA CYS A 149 -4.91 6.50 4.46
C CYS A 149 -3.77 6.58 3.44
N PHE A 150 -3.73 5.72 2.41
CA PHE A 150 -2.71 5.79 1.36
C PHE A 150 -2.74 7.12 0.62
N TYR A 151 -3.89 7.50 0.07
CA TYR A 151 -4.06 8.74 -0.70
C TYR A 151 -3.77 9.97 0.16
N ARG A 152 -4.18 9.92 1.43
CA ARG A 152 -3.97 11.01 2.39
C ARG A 152 -2.49 11.15 2.76
N ALA A 153 -1.82 10.03 3.04
CA ALA A 153 -0.38 9.98 3.33
C ALA A 153 0.44 10.44 2.13
N PHE A 154 0.10 9.95 0.92
CA PHE A 154 0.73 10.36 -0.33
C PHE A 154 0.61 11.86 -0.55
N GLY A 155 -0.62 12.41 -0.50
CA GLY A 155 -0.86 13.83 -0.73
C GLY A 155 -0.12 14.71 0.28
N PHE A 156 -0.18 14.36 1.57
CA PHE A 156 0.50 15.11 2.62
C PHE A 156 2.01 15.10 2.42
N ALA A 157 2.61 13.93 2.24
CA ALA A 157 4.05 13.78 2.07
C ALA A 157 4.54 14.49 0.80
N TRP A 158 3.73 14.49 -0.27
CA TRP A 158 4.07 15.21 -1.50
C TRP A 158 4.11 16.73 -1.27
N PHE A 159 3.12 17.30 -0.59
CA PHE A 159 3.07 18.74 -0.32
C PHE A 159 4.19 19.15 0.64
N GLU A 160 4.43 18.36 1.68
CA GLU A 160 5.52 18.57 2.64
C GLU A 160 6.89 18.50 1.96
N GLN A 161 7.08 17.60 1.00
CA GLN A 161 8.32 17.53 0.21
C GLN A 161 8.55 18.80 -0.61
N LEU A 162 7.50 19.33 -1.25
CA LEU A 162 7.59 20.57 -2.02
C LEU A 162 7.93 21.76 -1.13
N MET A 163 7.29 21.87 0.03
CA MET A 163 7.55 22.94 1.01
C MET A 163 8.99 22.92 1.52
N ASN A 164 9.56 21.74 1.74
CA ASN A 164 10.91 21.58 2.28
C ASN A 164 12.02 21.62 1.21
N SER A 165 11.65 21.53 -0.07
CA SER A 165 12.62 21.54 -1.17
C SER A 165 13.10 22.96 -1.47
N LYS A 166 14.41 23.09 -1.73
CA LYS A 166 15.00 24.32 -2.29
C LYS A 166 15.05 24.31 -3.81
N ASP A 167 14.70 23.18 -4.44
CA ASP A 167 14.70 23.03 -5.89
C ASP A 167 13.39 23.52 -6.49
N GLN A 168 13.44 24.68 -7.15
CA GLN A 168 12.28 25.25 -7.84
C GLN A 168 11.78 24.37 -8.99
N ASN A 169 12.64 23.55 -9.59
CA ASN A 169 12.22 22.64 -10.66
C ASN A 169 11.29 21.56 -10.10
N LEU A 170 11.48 21.13 -8.85
CA LEU A 170 10.60 20.13 -8.23
C LEU A 170 9.15 20.63 -8.17
N GLY A 171 8.94 21.88 -7.76
CA GLY A 171 7.62 22.51 -7.73
C GLY A 171 7.00 22.63 -9.13
N GLN A 172 7.77 23.10 -10.12
CA GLN A 172 7.29 23.22 -11.50
C GLN A 172 6.97 21.86 -12.13
N ASN A 173 7.78 20.84 -11.84
CA ASN A 173 7.55 19.47 -12.29
C ASN A 173 6.28 18.88 -11.66
N ALA A 174 6.05 19.13 -10.37
CA ALA A 174 4.83 18.70 -9.69
C ALA A 174 3.57 19.35 -10.29
N LEU A 175 3.58 20.66 -10.55
CA LEU A 175 2.48 21.36 -11.22
C LEU A 175 2.26 20.86 -12.66
N THR A 176 3.33 20.57 -13.39
CA THR A 176 3.25 20.02 -14.74
C THR A 176 2.66 18.61 -14.74
N ALA A 177 3.09 17.77 -13.79
CA ALA A 177 2.54 16.43 -13.62
C ALA A 177 1.05 16.48 -13.25
N LEU A 178 0.66 17.36 -12.32
CA LEU A 178 -0.75 17.57 -11.97
C LEU A 178 -1.56 18.02 -13.20
N ALA A 179 -1.10 19.02 -13.95
CA ALA A 179 -1.79 19.50 -15.15
C ALA A 179 -1.97 18.40 -16.22
N SER A 180 -1.02 17.46 -16.32
CA SER A 180 -1.09 16.32 -17.24
C SER A 180 -2.18 15.30 -16.90
N THR A 181 -2.75 15.36 -15.69
CA THR A 181 -3.82 14.45 -15.27
C THR A 181 -5.18 14.78 -15.89
N LYS A 182 -5.45 16.05 -16.24
CA LYS A 182 -6.68 16.44 -16.94
C LYS A 182 -6.84 15.72 -18.29
N PRO A 183 -5.88 15.82 -19.24
CA PRO A 183 -5.99 15.09 -20.51
C PRO A 183 -5.94 13.56 -20.32
N LEU A 184 -5.34 13.05 -19.23
CA LEU A 184 -5.43 11.64 -18.86
C LEU A 184 -6.90 11.27 -18.56
N LEU A 185 -7.58 12.01 -17.70
CA LEU A 185 -8.98 11.77 -17.33
C LEU A 185 -9.92 11.90 -18.54
N ASP A 186 -9.73 12.94 -19.36
CA ASP A 186 -10.50 13.14 -20.59
C ASP A 186 -10.34 11.95 -21.55
N SER A 187 -9.12 11.42 -21.69
CA SER A 187 -8.82 10.32 -22.63
C SER A 187 -9.52 9.00 -22.30
N VAL A 188 -9.97 8.83 -21.05
CA VAL A 188 -10.71 7.65 -20.59
C VAL A 188 -12.19 7.92 -20.33
N GLY A 189 -12.70 9.08 -20.77
CA GLY A 189 -14.12 9.40 -20.79
C GLY A 189 -14.68 10.07 -19.54
N TYR A 190 -13.85 10.56 -18.62
CA TYR A 190 -14.34 11.46 -17.58
C TYR A 190 -14.79 12.79 -18.21
N GLN A 191 -15.89 13.34 -17.71
CA GLN A 191 -16.35 14.67 -18.09
C GLN A 191 -15.69 15.70 -17.17
N SER A 192 -15.17 16.80 -17.70
CA SER A 192 -14.45 17.80 -16.89
C SER A 192 -15.28 18.30 -15.71
N LEU A 193 -16.60 18.50 -15.87
CA LEU A 193 -17.51 18.90 -14.79
C LEU A 193 -17.47 17.96 -13.56
N VAL A 194 -17.07 16.70 -13.72
CA VAL A 194 -16.99 15.72 -12.62
C VAL A 194 -15.74 15.93 -11.75
N TYR A 195 -14.63 16.38 -12.34
CA TYR A 195 -13.35 16.45 -11.63
C TYR A 195 -12.77 17.85 -11.48
N GLU A 196 -13.25 18.84 -12.26
CA GLU A 196 -12.62 20.17 -12.36
C GLU A 196 -12.57 20.87 -11.00
N ASP A 197 -13.67 20.89 -10.25
CA ASP A 197 -13.72 21.52 -8.92
C ASP A 197 -12.68 20.92 -7.97
N PHE A 198 -12.48 19.60 -8.01
CA PHE A 198 -11.47 18.92 -7.19
C PHE A 198 -10.05 19.19 -7.69
N TYR A 199 -9.85 19.27 -9.01
CA TYR A 199 -8.58 19.66 -9.61
C TYR A 199 -8.18 21.07 -9.18
N GLU A 200 -9.08 22.04 -9.25
CA GLU A 200 -8.81 23.44 -8.92
C GLU A 200 -8.37 23.59 -7.46
N VAL A 201 -9.05 22.89 -6.54
CA VAL A 201 -8.67 22.84 -5.13
C VAL A 201 -7.29 22.19 -4.97
N PHE A 202 -7.03 21.08 -5.65
CA PHE A 202 -5.73 20.41 -5.59
C PHE A 202 -4.59 21.31 -6.12
N GLU A 203 -4.78 21.91 -7.28
CA GLU A 203 -3.83 22.82 -7.92
C GLU A 203 -3.53 24.02 -7.04
N GLN A 204 -4.56 24.62 -6.43
CA GLN A 204 -4.39 25.75 -5.52
C GLN A 204 -3.50 25.40 -4.31
N GLN A 205 -3.75 24.25 -3.67
CA GLN A 205 -2.95 23.85 -2.51
C GLN A 205 -1.53 23.43 -2.91
N LEU A 206 -1.38 22.69 -4.00
CA LEU A 206 -0.08 22.25 -4.51
C LEU A 206 0.80 23.44 -4.92
N LYS A 207 0.21 24.44 -5.60
CA LYS A 207 0.88 25.69 -5.95
C LYS A 207 1.31 26.46 -4.70
N SER A 208 0.43 26.56 -3.70
CA SER A 208 0.76 27.20 -2.43
C SER A 208 1.93 26.49 -1.72
N ALA A 209 2.00 25.16 -1.77
CA ALA A 209 3.14 24.40 -1.24
C ALA A 209 4.44 24.70 -2.00
N ALA A 210 4.40 24.69 -3.33
CA ALA A 210 5.56 24.90 -4.19
C ALA A 210 6.12 26.33 -4.16
N GLU A 211 5.27 27.33 -3.92
CA GLU A 211 5.64 28.76 -3.95
C GLU A 211 5.96 29.32 -2.55
N GLY A 212 6.08 28.47 -1.52
CA GLY A 212 6.36 28.89 -0.14
C GLY A 212 5.20 29.60 0.55
N GLY A 213 3.98 29.37 0.06
CA GLY A 213 2.73 29.92 0.59
C GLY A 213 2.10 29.09 1.71
N LEU A 214 2.71 27.98 2.14
CA LEU A 214 2.27 27.13 3.24
C LEU A 214 3.37 26.99 4.30
N ASP A 215 2.95 26.90 5.57
CA ASP A 215 3.76 26.45 6.70
C ASP A 215 3.20 25.11 7.23
N ASP A 216 3.91 24.50 8.18
CA ASP A 216 3.55 23.18 8.73
C ASP A 216 2.14 23.14 9.33
N ASP A 217 1.74 24.21 10.04
CA ASP A 217 0.43 24.30 10.68
C ASP A 217 -0.69 24.42 9.65
N ARG A 218 -0.49 25.21 8.59
CA ARG A 218 -1.45 25.34 7.50
C ARG A 218 -1.57 24.06 6.68
N LEU A 219 -0.46 23.39 6.38
CA LEU A 219 -0.49 22.09 5.71
C LEU A 219 -1.28 21.07 6.55
N LEU A 220 -1.01 21.00 7.85
CA LEU A 220 -1.74 20.13 8.75
C LEU A 220 -3.24 20.48 8.80
N SER A 221 -3.59 21.76 8.88
CA SER A 221 -4.99 22.22 8.87
C SER A 221 -5.71 21.82 7.59
N ILE A 222 -5.07 21.91 6.42
CA ILE A 222 -5.63 21.47 5.14
C ILE A 222 -5.99 19.98 5.20
N PHE A 223 -5.07 19.15 5.68
CA PHE A 223 -5.27 17.69 5.76
C PHE A 223 -6.07 17.22 6.96
N GLN A 224 -6.38 18.09 7.92
CA GLN A 224 -7.30 17.82 9.04
C GLN A 224 -8.73 18.35 8.79
N THR A 225 -8.94 19.18 7.77
CA THR A 225 -10.27 19.65 7.37
C THR A 225 -10.92 18.60 6.47
N ASP A 226 -11.98 17.94 6.95
CA ASP A 226 -12.65 16.87 6.20
C ASP A 226 -13.01 17.27 4.77
N GLU A 227 -13.58 18.46 4.58
CA GLU A 227 -13.97 18.96 3.25
C GLU A 227 -12.77 19.03 2.30
N ILE A 228 -11.71 19.75 2.65
CA ILE A 228 -10.56 19.95 1.77
C ILE A 228 -9.80 18.64 1.59
N SER A 229 -9.51 17.93 2.68
CA SER A 229 -8.73 16.69 2.61
C SER A 229 -9.42 15.61 1.80
N ASN A 230 -10.75 15.47 1.90
CA ASN A 230 -11.51 14.49 1.12
C ASN A 230 -11.61 14.88 -0.36
N GLN A 231 -11.65 16.18 -0.70
CA GLN A 231 -11.55 16.63 -2.09
C GLN A 231 -10.19 16.28 -2.69
N LEU A 232 -9.09 16.47 -1.95
CA LEU A 232 -7.75 16.08 -2.39
C LEU A 232 -7.65 14.56 -2.61
N VAL A 233 -8.17 13.76 -1.67
CA VAL A 233 -8.21 12.30 -1.79
C VAL A 233 -9.02 11.86 -3.01
N LEU A 234 -10.21 12.42 -3.20
CA LEU A 234 -11.08 12.06 -4.31
C LEU A 234 -10.42 12.35 -5.66
N TYR A 235 -9.72 13.48 -5.77
CA TYR A 235 -8.96 13.78 -6.98
C TYR A 235 -7.87 12.74 -7.26
N LEU A 236 -7.08 12.36 -6.24
CA LEU A 236 -6.06 11.31 -6.39
C LEU A 236 -6.67 9.95 -6.79
N ARG A 237 -7.87 9.63 -6.28
CA ARG A 237 -8.62 8.43 -6.67
C ARG A 237 -9.01 8.47 -8.15
N PHE A 238 -9.52 9.60 -8.66
CA PHE A 238 -9.81 9.77 -10.08
C PHE A 238 -8.54 9.63 -10.93
N VAL A 239 -7.43 10.26 -10.54
CA VAL A 239 -6.15 10.13 -11.28
C VAL A 239 -5.69 8.67 -11.33
N THR A 240 -5.82 7.95 -10.22
CA THR A 240 -5.47 6.52 -10.14
C THR A 240 -6.34 5.69 -11.09
N ALA A 241 -7.66 5.87 -11.03
CA ALA A 241 -8.60 5.16 -11.91
C ALA A 241 -8.37 5.52 -13.38
N GLY A 242 -8.12 6.79 -13.69
CA GLY A 242 -7.82 7.26 -15.04
C GLY A 242 -6.58 6.60 -15.62
N TYR A 243 -5.51 6.48 -14.81
CA TYR A 243 -4.31 5.78 -15.23
C TYR A 243 -4.57 4.29 -15.49
N LEU A 244 -5.27 3.61 -14.59
CA LEU A 244 -5.59 2.18 -14.74
C LEU A 244 -6.45 1.92 -15.98
N LYS A 245 -7.49 2.73 -16.23
CA LYS A 245 -8.35 2.63 -17.41
C LYS A 245 -7.57 2.86 -18.71
N LYS A 246 -6.66 3.85 -18.74
CA LYS A 246 -5.84 4.15 -19.91
C LYS A 246 -4.89 3.01 -20.26
N HIS A 247 -4.38 2.31 -19.24
CA HIS A 247 -3.40 1.24 -19.38
C HIS A 247 -4.01 -0.14 -19.15
N ARG A 248 -5.32 -0.31 -19.38
CA ARG A 248 -6.09 -1.49 -18.98
C ARG A 248 -5.46 -2.82 -19.38
N GLU A 249 -4.92 -2.92 -20.60
CA GLU A 249 -4.28 -4.15 -21.12
C GLU A 249 -3.11 -4.63 -20.25
N SER A 250 -2.41 -3.71 -19.58
CA SER A 250 -1.28 -4.02 -18.70
C SER A 250 -1.70 -4.38 -17.28
N TYR A 251 -2.91 -4.04 -16.85
CA TYR A 251 -3.36 -4.18 -15.46
C TYR A 251 -4.49 -5.18 -15.28
N GLU A 252 -5.39 -5.34 -16.27
CA GLU A 252 -6.49 -6.31 -16.23
C GLU A 252 -6.05 -7.75 -15.92
N PRO A 253 -4.90 -8.27 -16.43
CA PRO A 253 -4.46 -9.63 -16.09
C PRO A 253 -4.15 -9.86 -14.60
N PHE A 254 -3.99 -8.79 -13.82
CA PHE A 254 -3.72 -8.85 -12.38
C PHE A 254 -4.99 -8.66 -11.53
N LEU A 255 -6.12 -8.38 -12.16
CA LEU A 255 -7.41 -8.30 -11.48
C LEU A 255 -7.97 -9.70 -11.25
N GLU A 256 -8.81 -9.85 -10.23
CA GLU A 256 -9.58 -11.08 -10.04
C GLU A 256 -10.51 -11.31 -11.24
N PHE A 257 -10.74 -12.58 -11.61
CA PHE A 257 -11.44 -12.97 -12.85
C PHE A 257 -12.85 -12.38 -13.02
N ASP A 258 -13.45 -11.89 -11.94
CA ASP A 258 -14.82 -11.37 -11.92
C ASP A 258 -14.93 -9.86 -12.21
N PHE A 259 -13.82 -9.14 -12.36
CA PHE A 259 -13.85 -7.68 -12.59
C PHE A 259 -13.22 -7.27 -13.93
N GLY A 260 -13.99 -6.57 -14.76
CA GLY A 260 -13.42 -5.73 -15.82
C GLY A 260 -12.81 -4.45 -15.22
N MET A 261 -11.86 -3.80 -15.93
CA MET A 261 -11.16 -2.61 -15.42
C MET A 261 -12.11 -1.50 -14.96
N ASP A 262 -13.18 -1.25 -15.71
CA ASP A 262 -14.16 -0.22 -15.38
C ASP A 262 -14.89 -0.54 -14.06
N GLN A 263 -15.30 -1.79 -13.87
CA GLN A 263 -15.96 -2.24 -12.64
C GLN A 263 -15.01 -2.19 -11.45
N PHE A 264 -13.76 -2.63 -11.65
CA PHE A 264 -12.72 -2.55 -10.63
C PHE A 264 -12.48 -1.10 -10.19
N CYS A 265 -12.32 -0.18 -11.15
CA CYS A 265 -12.11 1.23 -10.85
C CYS A 265 -13.29 1.84 -10.08
N ASN A 266 -14.52 1.61 -10.53
CA ASN A 266 -15.71 2.14 -9.85
C ASN A 266 -15.83 1.62 -8.40
N LYS A 267 -15.56 0.32 -8.17
CA LYS A 267 -15.80 -0.31 -6.88
C LYS A 267 -14.64 -0.15 -5.90
N TYR A 268 -13.40 -0.22 -6.37
CA TYR A 268 -12.21 -0.32 -5.51
C TYR A 268 -11.28 0.88 -5.56
N VAL A 269 -11.40 1.75 -6.57
CA VAL A 269 -10.48 2.89 -6.75
C VAL A 269 -11.19 4.22 -6.49
N GLU A 270 -12.27 4.48 -7.22
CA GLU A 270 -13.02 5.75 -7.20
C GLU A 270 -13.85 5.91 -5.91
N ALA A 271 -14.34 4.80 -5.35
CA ALA A 271 -15.09 4.81 -4.12
C ALA A 271 -14.24 5.29 -2.94
N MET A 272 -14.78 6.25 -2.19
CA MET A 272 -14.20 6.68 -0.92
C MET A 272 -14.23 5.55 0.11
N ASP A 273 -13.31 5.62 1.06
CA ASP A 273 -13.21 4.69 2.18
C ASP A 273 -12.88 3.24 1.79
N VAL A 274 -12.41 3.03 0.56
CA VAL A 274 -11.90 1.73 0.09
C VAL A 274 -10.38 1.71 0.11
N GLU A 275 -9.83 0.68 0.75
CA GLU A 275 -8.39 0.48 0.94
C GLU A 275 -7.62 0.45 -0.40
N ALA A 276 -6.45 1.08 -0.40
CA ALA A 276 -5.53 1.02 -1.52
C ALA A 276 -4.55 -0.15 -1.34
N ASP A 277 -4.45 -0.99 -2.36
CA ASP A 277 -3.41 -2.01 -2.53
C ASP A 277 -2.31 -1.56 -3.52
N HIS A 278 -1.30 -2.40 -3.71
CA HIS A 278 -0.12 -2.24 -4.55
C HIS A 278 -0.40 -1.68 -5.96
N ILE A 279 -1.48 -2.11 -6.61
CA ILE A 279 -1.87 -1.62 -7.94
C ILE A 279 -2.17 -0.12 -7.96
N HIS A 280 -2.75 0.41 -6.87
CA HIS A 280 -3.07 1.83 -6.71
C HIS A 280 -1.80 2.66 -6.53
N VAL A 281 -0.84 2.15 -5.75
CA VAL A 281 0.47 2.77 -5.55
C VAL A 281 1.18 2.94 -6.89
N ILE A 282 1.29 1.85 -7.65
CA ILE A 282 1.95 1.87 -8.97
C ILE A 282 1.27 2.86 -9.91
N ALA A 283 -0.06 2.81 -10.00
CA ALA A 283 -0.82 3.68 -10.88
C ALA A 283 -0.65 5.16 -10.53
N LEU A 284 -0.77 5.53 -9.25
CA LEU A 284 -0.65 6.91 -8.81
C LEU A 284 0.78 7.45 -8.98
N THR A 285 1.79 6.66 -8.60
CA THR A 285 3.21 6.98 -8.82
C THR A 285 3.50 7.27 -10.29
N LYS A 286 3.00 6.42 -11.21
CA LYS A 286 3.23 6.60 -12.64
C LYS A 286 2.43 7.75 -13.25
N ALA A 287 1.22 7.99 -12.76
CA ALA A 287 0.36 9.08 -13.22
C ALA A 287 0.94 10.45 -12.85
N LEU A 288 1.37 10.61 -11.60
CA LEU A 288 1.87 11.89 -11.07
C LEU A 288 3.38 12.06 -11.16
N LYS A 289 4.10 11.03 -11.62
CA LYS A 289 5.57 11.05 -11.71
C LYS A 289 6.25 11.30 -10.35
N VAL A 290 5.67 10.80 -9.27
CA VAL A 290 6.17 10.95 -7.90
C VAL A 290 6.65 9.59 -7.37
N PRO A 291 7.96 9.40 -7.15
CA PRO A 291 8.49 8.17 -6.58
C PRO A 291 7.99 7.94 -5.16
N VAL A 292 7.70 6.69 -4.82
CA VAL A 292 7.24 6.27 -3.49
C VAL A 292 8.09 5.10 -3.03
N GLU A 293 8.50 5.09 -1.78
CA GLU A 293 9.12 3.96 -1.11
C GLU A 293 8.20 3.53 0.05
N ILE A 294 7.88 2.25 0.12
CA ILE A 294 7.01 1.72 1.16
C ILE A 294 7.79 0.72 2.01
N ALA A 295 7.86 0.99 3.30
CA ALA A 295 8.38 0.09 4.32
C ALA A 295 7.26 -0.89 4.74
N TYR A 296 7.31 -2.14 4.28
CA TYR A 296 6.31 -3.17 4.57
C TYR A 296 6.61 -3.89 5.89
N MET A 297 5.88 -3.53 6.94
CA MET A 297 6.03 -4.11 8.27
C MET A 297 5.00 -5.22 8.50
N SER A 298 5.44 -6.46 8.30
CA SER A 298 4.64 -7.67 8.53
C SER A 298 5.02 -8.39 9.84
N GLY A 299 4.11 -9.22 10.35
CA GLY A 299 4.36 -10.08 11.52
C GLY A 299 5.20 -11.33 11.22
N SER A 300 5.71 -11.47 9.99
CA SER A 300 6.53 -12.62 9.59
C SER A 300 7.94 -12.55 10.20
N ASN A 301 8.41 -13.68 10.72
CA ASN A 301 9.77 -13.87 11.26
C ASN A 301 10.81 -14.12 10.16
N ALA A 302 10.41 -14.17 8.89
CA ALA A 302 11.32 -14.47 7.79
C ALA A 302 12.40 -13.39 7.59
N MET A 303 12.14 -12.16 8.05
CA MET A 303 13.07 -11.04 7.96
C MET A 303 13.16 -10.33 9.31
N GLU A 304 14.38 -10.05 9.77
CA GLU A 304 14.65 -9.29 10.99
C GLU A 304 14.38 -7.78 10.84
N GLN A 305 14.33 -7.29 9.60
CA GLN A 305 14.10 -5.89 9.25
C GLN A 305 12.86 -5.70 8.40
N VAL A 306 12.39 -4.45 8.31
CA VAL A 306 11.30 -4.06 7.41
C VAL A 306 11.78 -4.15 5.97
N ASN A 307 10.91 -4.64 5.07
CA ASN A 307 11.23 -4.72 3.65
C ASN A 307 10.82 -3.41 2.95
N PHE A 308 11.73 -2.79 2.24
CA PHE A 308 11.44 -1.57 1.47
C PHE A 308 11.17 -1.93 0.02
N HIS A 309 10.06 -1.45 -0.50
CA HIS A 309 9.71 -1.56 -1.91
C HIS A 309 9.64 -0.17 -2.52
N GLU A 310 10.40 0.04 -3.59
CA GLU A 310 10.45 1.31 -4.30
C GLU A 310 9.57 1.27 -5.55
N PHE A 311 8.88 2.38 -5.78
CA PHE A 311 7.97 2.63 -6.87
C PHE A 311 8.45 3.85 -7.62
N TYR A 312 8.88 3.66 -8.87
CA TYR A 312 9.31 4.75 -9.73
C TYR A 312 8.35 4.94 -10.91
N PRO A 313 8.26 6.17 -11.45
CA PRO A 313 7.38 6.49 -12.57
C PRO A 313 7.66 5.72 -13.87
N GLU A 314 8.88 5.24 -14.04
CA GLU A 314 9.34 4.50 -15.21
C GLU A 314 10.16 3.28 -14.76
N THR A 315 10.13 2.21 -15.56
CA THR A 315 10.81 0.94 -15.26
C THR A 315 12.31 0.99 -15.48
N GLU A 316 12.79 1.93 -16.29
CA GLU A 316 14.21 2.17 -16.51
C GLU A 316 14.62 3.44 -15.76
N PRO A 317 15.66 3.40 -14.92
CA PRO A 317 16.15 4.59 -14.25
C PRO A 317 16.70 5.57 -15.30
N THR A 318 15.95 6.65 -15.55
CA THR A 318 16.53 7.80 -16.23
C THR A 318 17.28 8.62 -15.17
N LYS A 319 18.40 9.24 -15.55
CA LYS A 319 19.18 10.11 -14.66
C LYS A 319 18.38 11.26 -14.03
N GLU A 320 17.18 11.52 -14.56
CA GLU A 320 16.25 12.56 -14.12
C GLU A 320 15.38 12.10 -12.94
N TYR A 321 15.07 10.80 -12.82
CA TYR A 321 14.29 10.25 -11.70
C TYR A 321 15.17 9.76 -10.55
N ASP A 322 16.43 9.37 -10.81
CA ASP A 322 17.40 8.96 -9.77
C ASP A 322 17.73 10.09 -8.77
N SER A 323 17.48 11.35 -9.14
CA SER A 323 17.66 12.50 -8.25
C SER A 323 16.43 12.83 -7.40
N LEU A 324 15.25 12.25 -7.72
CA LEU A 324 14.03 12.50 -6.96
C LEU A 324 14.01 11.65 -5.68
N LYS A 325 13.96 12.33 -4.54
CA LYS A 325 13.78 11.67 -3.24
C LYS A 325 12.37 11.05 -3.19
N PRO A 326 12.20 9.74 -2.98
CA PRO A 326 10.87 9.15 -2.88
C PRO A 326 10.13 9.63 -1.63
N LEU A 327 8.80 9.66 -1.70
CA LEU A 327 7.94 9.75 -0.52
C LEU A 327 8.05 8.44 0.25
N VAL A 328 8.32 8.50 1.55
CA VAL A 328 8.52 7.28 2.34
C VAL A 328 7.29 7.03 3.21
N LEU A 329 6.63 5.91 2.98
CA LEU A 329 5.44 5.48 3.71
C LEU A 329 5.73 4.20 4.50
N LEU A 330 5.05 4.01 5.62
CA LEU A 330 5.03 2.77 6.37
C LEU A 330 3.72 2.05 6.08
N TYR A 331 3.80 0.81 5.58
CA TYR A 331 2.65 -0.08 5.48
C TYR A 331 2.63 -1.05 6.66
N ARG A 332 1.51 -1.02 7.37
CA ARG A 332 1.08 -2.03 8.34
C ARG A 332 -0.17 -2.71 7.75
N PRO A 333 -0.51 -3.96 8.08
CA PRO A 333 -1.65 -4.64 7.46
C PRO A 333 -2.92 -3.78 7.47
N GLY A 334 -3.38 -3.36 6.27
CA GLY A 334 -4.54 -2.48 6.07
C GLY A 334 -4.35 -0.99 6.36
N HIS A 335 -3.10 -0.50 6.53
CA HIS A 335 -2.87 0.87 6.97
C HIS A 335 -1.56 1.50 6.48
N TYR A 336 -1.63 2.77 6.10
CA TYR A 336 -0.49 3.58 5.67
C TYR A 336 -0.27 4.77 6.61
N ASP A 337 0.97 4.96 7.03
CA ASP A 337 1.48 6.13 7.74
C ASP A 337 2.63 6.77 6.94
N ILE A 338 3.00 8.00 7.27
CA ILE A 338 4.17 8.68 6.68
C ILE A 338 5.38 8.39 7.56
N LEU A 339 6.49 7.98 6.95
CA LEU A 339 7.73 7.68 7.63
C LEU A 339 8.80 8.71 7.25
N TYR A 340 9.53 9.24 8.24
CA TYR A 340 10.54 10.28 8.00
C TYR A 340 11.93 9.70 8.12
N ARG A 341 12.75 9.88 7.08
CA ARG A 341 14.19 9.57 7.13
C ARG A 341 14.90 10.59 8.02
N ASP A 342 15.87 10.12 8.79
CA ASP A 342 16.82 11.00 9.47
C ASP A 342 17.76 11.61 8.41
N GLU A 343 17.88 12.94 8.39
CA GLU A 343 18.73 13.67 7.43
C GLU A 343 20.17 13.83 7.90
#